data_AF-A0A7L4QL74-F1
#
_entry.id   AF-A0A7L4QL74-F1
#
_cell.length_a   1.000
_cell.length_b   1.000
_cell.length_c   1.000
_cell.angle_alpha   90.00
_cell.angle_beta   90.00
_cell.angle_gamma   90.00
#
_symmetry.space_group_name_H-M   'P 1'
#
loop_
_entity.id
_entity.type
_entity.pdbx_description
1 polymer ?
#
loop_
_entity_poly.entity_id
_entity_poly.type
_entity_poly.pdbx_seq_one_letter_code
_entity_poly.pdbx_strand_id
1 'polypeptide(L)' 'MRAEEISGELRERVMDAQRDEITEHHFYAKLASSVKDREKSRVFDQISKEEMAHYRFWKKYTGVDVSPNRLKI' A
#
# COMPACT_ATOMS: atom_id res chain seq x y z
N MET A 1 -8.35 -12.79 -18.66
CA MET A 1 -9.07 -13.28 -17.47
C MET A 1 -10.12 -12.25 -17.13
N ARG A 2 -11.41 -12.60 -17.18
CA ARG A 2 -12.48 -11.74 -16.62
C ARG A 2 -12.29 -11.81 -15.11
N ALA A 3 -12.11 -10.69 -14.45
CA ALA A 3 -12.21 -10.67 -13.00
C ALA A 3 -13.62 -11.17 -12.67
N GLU A 4 -13.76 -12.35 -12.05
CA GLU A 4 -15.02 -12.70 -11.42
C GLU A 4 -15.41 -11.55 -10.48
N GLU A 5 -16.64 -11.08 -10.62
CA GLU A 5 -17.16 -9.93 -9.89
C GLU A 5 -17.06 -10.23 -8.39
N ILE A 6 -16.10 -9.58 -7.73
CA ILE A 6 -15.85 -9.74 -6.31
C ILE A 6 -17.11 -9.28 -5.58
N SER A 7 -17.67 -10.12 -4.69
CA SER A 7 -18.86 -9.76 -3.92
C SER A 7 -18.65 -8.43 -3.19
N GLY A 8 -19.72 -7.66 -2.97
CA GLY A 8 -19.62 -6.31 -2.39
C GLY A 8 -18.82 -6.25 -1.08
N GLU A 9 -19.06 -7.20 -0.17
CA GLU A 9 -18.33 -7.31 1.10
C GLU A 9 -16.83 -7.61 0.89
N LEU A 10 -16.49 -8.52 -0.03
CA LEU A 10 -15.10 -8.83 -0.32
C LEU A 10 -14.40 -7.65 -1.02
N ARG A 11 -15.13 -6.90 -1.85
CA ARG A 11 -14.61 -5.67 -2.49
C ARG A 11 -14.26 -4.61 -1.45
N GLU A 12 -15.09 -4.42 -0.42
CA GLU A 12 -14.81 -3.49 0.68
C GLU A 12 -13.55 -3.91 1.45
N ARG A 13 -13.42 -5.19 1.81
CA ARG A 13 -12.21 -5.70 2.48
C ARG A 13 -10.94 -5.52 1.64
N VAL A 14 -11.03 -5.74 0.33
CA VAL A 14 -9.89 -5.51 -0.57
C VAL A 14 -9.56 -4.02 -0.68
N MET A 15 -10.55 -3.13 -0.66
CA MET A 15 -10.30 -1.68 -0.63
C MET A 15 -9.66 -1.22 0.68
N ASP A 16 -10.01 -1.84 1.81
CA ASP A 16 -9.36 -1.57 3.10
C ASP A 16 -7.91 -2.05 3.09
N ALA A 17 -7.64 -3.27 2.59
CA ALA A 17 -6.28 -3.75 2.37
C ALA A 17 -5.49 -2.78 1.47
N GLN A 18 -6.06 -2.41 0.31
CA GLN A 18 -5.45 -1.42 -0.59
C GLN A 18 -5.13 -0.10 0.11
N ARG A 19 -5.99 0.38 1.03
CA ARG A 19 -5.75 1.61 1.79
C ARG A 19 -4.60 1.44 2.78
N ASP A 20 -4.49 0.30 3.45
CA ASP A 20 -3.41 0.03 4.37
C ASP A 20 -2.06 -0.04 3.60
N GLU A 21 -2.00 -0.70 2.44
CA GLU A 21 -0.78 -0.77 1.61
C GLU A 21 -0.25 0.63 1.21
N ILE A 22 -1.12 1.54 0.73
CA ILE A 22 -0.68 2.89 0.36
C ILE A 22 -0.31 3.73 1.58
N THR A 23 -0.91 3.44 2.74
CA THR A 23 -0.54 4.09 4.01
C THR A 23 0.85 3.65 4.45
N GLU A 24 1.13 2.36 4.42
CA GLU A 24 2.41 1.78 4.80
C GLU A 24 3.53 2.16 3.83
N HIS A 25 3.25 2.22 2.53
CA HIS A 25 4.15 2.80 1.53
C HIS A 25 4.67 4.18 1.97
N HIS A 26 3.75 5.09 2.35
CA HIS A 26 4.11 6.43 2.78
C HIS A 26 4.80 6.46 4.15
N PHE A 27 4.37 5.62 5.09
CA PHE A 27 5.01 5.48 6.40
C PHE A 27 6.49 5.05 6.25
N TYR A 28 6.76 3.99 5.49
CA TYR A 28 8.12 3.50 5.27
C TYR A 28 8.96 4.45 4.42
N ALA A 29 8.38 5.15 3.44
CA ALA A 29 9.10 6.19 2.69
C ALA A 29 9.58 7.32 3.61
N LYS A 30 8.71 7.77 4.52
CA LYS A 30 9.05 8.80 5.52
C LYS A 30 10.12 8.29 6.49
N LEU A 31 10.01 7.03 6.93
CA LEU A 31 11.01 6.40 7.80
C LEU A 31 12.38 6.27 7.10
N ALA A 32 12.40 5.84 5.84
CA ALA A 32 13.61 5.76 5.02
C ALA A 32 14.31 7.11 4.89
N SER A 33 13.55 8.20 4.76
CA SER A 33 14.09 9.56 4.63
C SER A 33 14.61 10.17 5.94
N SER A 34 14.17 9.65 7.09
CA SER A 34 14.47 10.20 8.42
C SER A 34 15.55 9.44 9.19
N VAL A 35 15.79 8.17 8.85
CA VAL A 35 16.81 7.34 9.50
C VAL A 35 18.22 7.68 8.99
N LYS A 36 19.18 7.83 9.92
CA LYS A 36 20.58 8.18 9.59
C LYS A 36 21.39 6.99 9.05
N ASP A 37 21.02 5.79 9.48
CA ASP A 37 21.67 4.54 9.10
C ASP A 37 21.28 4.21 7.65
N ARG A 38 22.28 4.12 6.77
CA ARG A 38 22.08 3.90 5.33
C ARG A 38 21.51 2.53 5.00
N GLU A 39 21.90 1.49 5.74
CA GLU A 39 21.38 0.14 5.53
C GLU A 39 19.91 0.09 5.93
N LYS A 40 19.56 0.67 7.07
CA LYS A 40 18.15 0.77 7.51
C LYS A 40 17.31 1.60 6.55
N SER A 41 17.85 2.73 6.08
CA SER A 41 17.18 3.57 5.07
C SER A 41 16.86 2.77 3.81
N ARG A 42 17.83 1.98 3.33
CA ARG A 42 17.64 1.09 2.16
C ARG A 42 16.58 0.02 2.40
N VAL A 43 16.56 -0.60 3.58
CA VAL A 43 15.54 -1.60 3.93
C VAL A 43 14.14 -0.98 3.95
N PHE A 44 13.97 0.20 4.57
CA PHE A 44 12.66 0.87 4.58
C PHE A 44 12.22 1.33 3.18
N ASP A 45 13.13 1.82 2.34
CA ASP A 45 12.83 2.16 0.95
C ASP A 45 12.41 0.92 0.14
N GLN A 46 13.02 -0.23 0.41
CA GLN A 46 12.63 -1.50 -0.22
C GLN A 46 11.22 -1.93 0.22
N ILE A 47 10.92 -1.90 1.52
CA ILE A 47 9.58 -2.23 2.04
C ILE A 47 8.54 -1.27 1.45
N SER A 48 8.83 0.04 1.44
CA SER A 48 7.94 1.05 0.83
C SER A 48 7.57 0.70 -0.63
N LYS A 49 8.51 0.20 -1.42
CA LYS A 49 8.26 -0.21 -2.82
C LYS A 49 7.42 -1.48 -2.92
N GLU A 50 7.58 -2.41 -1.99
CA GLU A 50 6.78 -3.63 -1.89
C GLU A 50 5.32 -3.30 -1.58
N GLU A 51 5.04 -2.41 -0.62
CA GLU A 51 3.64 -2.01 -0.33
C GLU A 51 2.99 -1.26 -1.50
N MET A 52 3.77 -0.45 -2.25
CA MET A 52 3.26 0.15 -3.49
C MET A 52 2.94 -0.92 -4.57
N ALA A 53 3.69 -2.03 -4.62
CA ALA A 53 3.37 -3.13 -5.50
C ALA A 53 2.10 -3.87 -5.07
N HIS A 54 1.89 -4.09 -3.77
CA HIS A 54 0.66 -4.63 -3.21
C HIS A 54 -0.56 -3.73 -3.46
N TYR A 55 -0.43 -2.41 -3.24
CA TYR A 55 -1.47 -1.43 -3.61
C TYR A 55 -1.90 -1.58 -5.06
N ARG A 56 -0.93 -1.67 -5.99
CA ARG A 56 -1.19 -1.83 -7.43
C ARG A 56 -1.80 -3.19 -7.73
N PHE A 57 -1.44 -4.24 -7.00
CA PHE A 57 -2.06 -5.54 -7.11
C PHE A 57 -3.54 -5.46 -6.75
N TRP A 58 -3.89 -4.91 -5.58
CA TRP A 58 -5.28 -4.74 -5.16
C TRP A 58 -6.07 -3.83 -6.09
N LYS A 59 -5.46 -2.75 -6.60
CA LYS A 59 -6.08 -1.85 -7.59
C LYS A 59 -6.57 -2.58 -8.84
N LYS A 60 -5.90 -3.66 -9.28
CA LYS A 60 -6.36 -4.46 -10.44
C LYS A 60 -7.71 -5.14 -10.17
N TYR A 61 -8.03 -5.40 -8.91
CA TYR A 61 -9.26 -6.05 -8.47
C TYR A 61 -10.34 -5.04 -8.07
N THR A 62 -9.96 -3.95 -7.39
CA THR A 62 -10.92 -2.91 -6.97
C THR A 62 -11.31 -1.97 -8.10
N GLY A 63 -10.40 -1.75 -9.07
CA GLY A 63 -10.58 -0.83 -10.18
C GLY A 63 -10.54 0.65 -9.80
N VAL A 64 -10.19 0.99 -8.54
CA VAL A 64 -10.22 2.36 -8.03
C VAL A 64 -8.93 2.72 -7.30
N ASP A 65 -8.63 4.02 -7.25
CA ASP A 65 -7.59 4.55 -6.37
C ASP A 65 -8.19 4.86 -4.99
N VAL A 66 -7.43 4.53 -3.94
CA VAL A 66 -7.78 4.87 -2.55
C VAL A 66 -6.69 5.76 -1.95
N SER A 67 -7.11 6.77 -1.18
CA SER A 67 -6.18 7.67 -0.50
C SER A 67 -5.66 7.02 0.79
N PRO A 68 -4.41 7.29 1.20
CA PRO A 68 -3.85 6.74 2.41
C PRO A 68 -4.51 7.33 3.66
N ASN A 69 -4.45 6.60 4.76
CA ASN A 69 -4.89 7.10 6.05
C ASN A 69 -3.86 8.09 6.62
N ARG A 70 -4.12 9.39 6.43
CA ARG A 70 -3.20 10.46 6.84
C ARG A 70 -2.93 10.53 8.35
N LEU A 71 -3.79 9.94 9.18
CA LEU A 71 -3.56 9.89 10.64
C LEU A 71 -2.48 8.85 11.03
N LYS A 72 -2.17 7.92 10.13
CA LYS A 72 -1.18 6.84 10.35
C LYS A 72 0.20 7.14 9.72
N ILE A 73 0.41 8.31 9.09
CA ILE A 73 1.65 8.69 8.35
C ILE A 73 2.52 9.67 9.14
#